data_AF-A0A540L4I1-F1
#
_entry.id   AF-A0A540L4I1-F1
#
_cell.length_a   1.000
_cell.length_b   1.000
_cell.length_c   1.000
_cell.angle_alpha   90.00
_cell.angle_beta   90.00
_cell.angle_gamma   90.00
#
_symmetry.space_group_name_H-M   'P 1'
#
loop_
_entity.id
_entity.type
_entity.pdbx_description
1 polymer ?
#
loop_
_entity_poly.entity_id
_entity_poly.type
_entity_poly.pdbx_seq_one_letter_code
_entity_poly.pdbx_strand_id
1 'polypeptide(L)'
;MMLLAMLTVSDDEFWEGTSPLGFGELPALQDAVTVAGYPIGGDTISVTSGAVSRMEILSYVHGSTELLGPQIGAAINSGSSGGPAFDDKGKCVVSHFSFLNMKMLRI
;
A
#
# COMPACT_ATOMS: atom_id res chain seq x y z
N MET A 1 -13.70 4.91 -2.23
CA MET A 1 -13.05 5.85 -3.19
C MET A 1 -11.66 5.29 -3.46
N MET A 2 -11.37 4.82 -4.68
CA MET A 2 -10.04 4.28 -5.01
C MET A 2 -9.19 5.47 -5.39
N LEU A 3 -8.12 5.69 -4.65
CA LEU A 3 -7.29 6.88 -4.76
C LEU A 3 -5.88 6.42 -5.08
N LEU A 4 -5.71 6.05 -6.35
CA LEU A 4 -4.41 5.80 -6.92
C LEU A 4 -3.92 7.10 -7.56
N ALA A 5 -2.71 7.50 -7.17
CA ALA A 5 -2.00 8.62 -7.76
C ALA A 5 -0.61 8.12 -8.13
N MET A 6 -0.19 8.43 -9.35
CA MET A 6 1.18 8.18 -9.81
C MET A 6 1.94 9.50 -9.70
N LEU A 7 3.08 9.46 -9.01
CA LEU A 7 3.93 10.61 -8.78
C LEU A 7 5.32 10.34 -9.33
N THR A 8 5.99 11.39 -9.77
CA THR A 8 7.39 11.36 -10.18
C THR A 8 8.15 12.53 -9.56
N VAL A 9 9.46 12.38 -9.43
CA VAL A 9 10.37 13.41 -8.92
C VAL A 9 11.42 13.67 -9.99
N SER A 10 11.56 14.93 -10.39
CA SER A 10 12.45 15.34 -11.49
C SER A 10 13.94 15.27 -11.13
N ASP A 11 14.27 15.27 -9.84
CA ASP A 11 15.65 15.20 -9.35
C ASP A 11 16.17 13.77 -9.40
N ASP A 12 17.29 13.54 -10.10
CA ASP A 12 17.90 12.22 -10.23
C ASP A 12 18.55 11.75 -8.92
N GLU A 13 19.05 12.66 -8.08
CA GLU A 13 19.68 12.34 -6.79
C GLU A 13 18.71 11.59 -5.87
N PHE A 14 17.43 11.93 -5.94
CA PHE A 14 16.36 11.26 -5.19
C PHE A 14 16.25 9.76 -5.50
N TRP A 15 16.62 9.35 -6.72
CA TRP A 15 16.51 7.97 -7.18
C TRP A 15 17.81 7.17 -6.97
N GLU A 16 18.93 7.83 -6.69
CA GLU A 16 20.22 7.16 -6.49
C GLU A 16 20.17 6.19 -5.29
N GLY A 17 20.65 4.96 -5.51
CA GLY A 17 20.65 3.90 -4.48
C GLY A 17 19.27 3.35 -4.12
N THR A 18 18.18 3.79 -4.77
CA THR A 18 16.84 3.25 -4.54
C THR A 18 16.58 2.01 -5.40
N SER A 19 15.81 1.05 -4.87
CA SER A 19 15.33 -0.11 -5.62
C SER A 19 13.80 -0.12 -5.65
N PRO A 20 13.17 -0.26 -6.82
CA PRO A 20 11.71 -0.35 -6.92
C PRO A 20 11.20 -1.62 -6.23
N LEU A 21 9.98 -1.56 -5.69
CA LEU A 21 9.39 -2.73 -5.04
C LEU A 21 8.97 -3.76 -6.09
N GLY A 22 9.19 -5.03 -5.81
CA GLY A 22 8.60 -6.10 -6.60
C GLY A 22 7.14 -6.33 -6.18
N PHE A 23 6.23 -6.44 -7.14
CA PHE A 23 4.85 -6.85 -6.86
C PHE A 23 4.76 -8.36 -6.65
N GLY A 24 3.95 -8.76 -5.68
CA GLY A 24 3.65 -10.15 -5.34
C GLY A 24 2.31 -10.60 -5.93
N GLU A 25 1.86 -11.77 -5.51
CA GLU A 25 0.53 -12.28 -5.85
C GLU A 25 -0.54 -11.68 -4.94
N LEU A 26 -1.80 -11.86 -5.31
CA LEU A 26 -2.92 -11.47 -4.47
C LEU A 26 -2.91 -12.32 -3.18
N PRO A 27 -2.97 -11.71 -1.99
CA PRO A 27 -2.91 -12.46 -0.73
C PRO A 27 -4.25 -13.19 -0.48
N ALA A 28 -4.17 -14.35 0.15
CA ALA A 28 -5.31 -15.14 0.58
C ALA A 28 -5.81 -14.73 1.97
N LEU A 29 -6.99 -15.22 2.35
CA LEU A 29 -7.50 -15.07 3.72
C LEU A 29 -6.50 -15.68 4.72
N GLN A 30 -6.26 -14.96 5.81
CA GLN A 30 -5.31 -15.26 6.88
C GLN A 30 -3.83 -15.12 6.52
N ASP A 31 -3.48 -14.74 5.29
CA ASP A 31 -2.09 -14.45 4.95
C ASP A 31 -1.57 -13.29 5.79
N ALA A 32 -0.34 -13.45 6.30
CA ALA A 32 0.35 -12.42 7.03
C ALA A 32 0.77 -11.30 6.08
N VAL A 33 0.54 -10.06 6.50
CA VAL A 33 0.86 -8.86 5.74
C VAL A 33 1.46 -7.80 6.65
N THR A 34 2.44 -7.07 6.13
CA THR A 34 3.10 -5.98 6.84
C THR A 34 2.93 -4.69 6.08
N VAL A 35 2.40 -3.66 6.73
CA VAL A 35 2.20 -2.32 6.15
C VAL A 35 3.26 -1.38 6.68
N ALA A 36 3.94 -0.67 5.78
CA ALA A 36 4.89 0.37 6.12
C ALA A 36 4.35 1.74 5.71
N GLY A 37 4.46 2.75 6.59
CA GLY A 37 4.02 4.11 6.30
C GLY A 37 4.48 5.13 7.33
N TYR A 38 4.11 6.39 7.15
CA TYR A 38 4.49 7.49 8.04
C TYR A 38 3.26 7.99 8.80
N PRO A 39 3.19 7.85 10.13
CA PRO A 39 2.04 8.33 10.90
C PRO A 39 1.91 9.85 10.77
N ILE A 40 0.68 10.37 10.82
CA ILE A 40 0.45 11.82 10.76
C ILE A 40 1.23 12.52 11.88
N GLY A 41 1.98 13.56 11.50
CA GLY A 41 2.76 14.36 12.44
C GLY A 41 4.10 13.75 12.85
N GLY A 42 4.49 12.61 12.26
CA GLY A 42 5.81 12.00 12.43
C GLY A 42 6.63 12.01 11.13
N ASP A 43 7.95 12.00 11.28
CA ASP A 43 8.96 11.85 10.22
C ASP A 43 9.64 10.46 10.27
N THR A 44 9.21 9.61 11.20
CA THR A 44 9.71 8.24 11.37
C THR A 44 8.82 7.22 10.68
N ILE A 45 9.44 6.19 10.11
CA ILE A 45 8.70 5.07 9.52
C ILE A 45 8.04 4.22 10.61
N SER A 46 6.79 3.85 10.38
CA SER A 46 6.04 2.93 11.22
C SER A 46 5.70 1.66 10.44
N VAL A 47 5.77 0.52 11.14
CA VAL A 47 5.51 -0.81 10.60
C VAL A 47 4.43 -1.47 11.41
N THR A 48 3.35 -1.89 10.75
CA THR A 48 2.23 -2.59 11.37
C THR A 48 2.03 -3.93 10.66
N SER A 49 2.04 -5.02 11.42
CA SER A 49 1.75 -6.36 10.90
C SER A 49 0.32 -6.78 11.25
N GLY A 50 -0.32 -7.50 10.34
CA GLY A 50 -1.64 -8.08 10.51
C GLY A 50 -1.82 -9.30 9.61
N ALA A 51 -3.03 -9.83 9.56
CA ALA A 51 -3.41 -10.86 8.61
C ALA A 51 -4.60 -10.38 7.78
N VAL A 52 -4.74 -10.89 6.56
CA VAL A 52 -5.93 -10.64 5.74
C VAL A 52 -7.14 -11.27 6.42
N SER A 53 -7.98 -10.45 7.02
CA SER A 53 -9.16 -10.92 7.73
C SER A 53 -10.34 -11.14 6.79
N ARG A 54 -10.35 -10.46 5.65
CA ARG A 54 -11.47 -10.49 4.71
C ARG A 54 -11.07 -10.16 3.28
N MET A 55 -11.75 -10.76 2.31
CA MET A 55 -11.74 -10.37 0.91
C MET A 55 -13.14 -9.92 0.52
N GLU A 56 -13.32 -8.65 0.17
CA GLU A 56 -14.62 -8.11 -0.24
C GLU A 56 -14.52 -7.41 -1.59
N ILE A 57 -15.61 -7.47 -2.34
CA ILE A 57 -15.80 -6.60 -3.49
C ILE A 57 -16.26 -5.24 -2.96
N LEU A 58 -15.44 -4.22 -3.17
CA LEU A 58 -15.72 -2.87 -2.69
C LEU A 58 -16.20 -2.00 -3.85
N SER A 59 -17.31 -1.29 -3.64
CA SER A 59 -17.83 -0.33 -4.61
C SER A 59 -17.05 0.99 -4.53
N TYR A 60 -16.45 1.40 -5.65
CA TYR A 60 -15.67 2.64 -5.70
C TYR A 60 -16.50 3.80 -6.27
N VAL A 61 -16.58 4.89 -5.48
CA VAL A 61 -17.60 5.95 -5.54
C VAL A 61 -17.58 6.84 -6.80
N HIS A 62 -16.78 6.60 -7.83
CA HIS A 62 -16.78 7.44 -9.05
C HIS A 62 -16.70 6.67 -10.38
N GLY A 63 -17.02 5.38 -10.41
CA GLY A 63 -16.94 4.63 -11.68
C GLY A 63 -17.80 3.37 -11.79
N SER A 64 -18.75 3.13 -10.89
CA SER A 64 -19.62 1.93 -10.94
C SER A 64 -18.83 0.62 -11.15
N THR A 65 -17.61 0.56 -10.62
CA THR A 65 -16.72 -0.59 -10.76
C THR A 65 -16.44 -1.16 -9.38
N GLU A 66 -16.63 -2.46 -9.30
CA GLU A 66 -16.42 -3.32 -8.15
C GLU A 66 -15.01 -3.90 -8.25
N LEU A 67 -14.15 -3.62 -7.26
CA LEU A 67 -12.81 -4.23 -7.22
C LEU A 67 -12.62 -4.99 -5.92
N LEU A 68 -11.87 -6.07 -6.02
CA LEU A 68 -11.51 -6.91 -4.89
C LEU A 68 -10.55 -6.16 -3.97
N GLY A 69 -10.92 -6.06 -2.69
CA GLY A 69 -10.16 -5.40 -1.64
C GLY A 69 -9.92 -6.32 -0.45
N PRO A 70 -8.67 -6.61 -0.08
CA PRO A 70 -8.34 -7.27 1.17
C PRO A 70 -8.49 -6.29 2.34
N GLN A 71 -9.18 -6.72 3.41
CA GLN A 71 -9.17 -6.05 4.70
C GLN A 71 -8.09 -6.68 5.57
N ILE A 72 -7.23 -5.85 6.16
CA ILE A 72 -6.17 -6.30 7.06
C ILE A 72 -6.66 -6.15 8.49
N GLY A 73 -6.56 -7.23 9.27
CA GLY A 73 -6.90 -7.28 10.69
C GLY A 73 -5.88 -6.59 11.59
N ALA A 74 -5.47 -5.36 11.26
CA ALA A 74 -4.60 -4.53 12.08
C ALA A 74 -5.10 -3.10 12.10
N ALA A 75 -4.92 -2.40 13.23
CA ALA A 75 -5.23 -0.99 13.33
C ALA A 75 -4.22 -0.18 12.48
N ILE A 76 -4.63 0.22 11.28
CA ILE A 76 -3.87 1.15 10.44
C ILE A 76 -4.23 2.57 10.88
N ASN A 77 -3.27 3.26 11.51
CA ASN A 77 -3.46 4.63 11.96
C ASN A 77 -3.49 5.61 10.78
N SER A 78 -4.18 6.73 10.96
CA SER A 78 -4.18 7.83 9.98
C SER A 78 -2.74 8.29 9.70
N GLY A 79 -2.33 8.26 8.43
CA GLY A 79 -0.97 8.56 7.96
C GLY A 79 -0.23 7.36 7.37
N SER A 80 -0.47 6.15 7.88
CA SER A 80 0.08 4.92 7.28
C SER A 80 -0.64 4.54 5.97
N SER A 81 -1.79 5.18 5.70
CA SER A 81 -2.56 5.07 4.46
C SER A 81 -1.74 5.56 3.26
N GLY A 82 -1.77 4.83 2.13
CA GLY A 82 -0.97 5.13 0.93
C GLY A 82 0.41 4.43 0.88
N GLY A 83 0.86 3.84 1.98
CA GLY A 83 2.07 3.01 2.02
C GLY A 83 1.89 1.60 1.45
N PRO A 84 2.98 0.91 1.07
CA PRO A 84 2.95 -0.45 0.57
C PRO A 84 2.62 -1.46 1.68
N ALA A 85 1.85 -2.49 1.33
CA ALA A 85 1.70 -3.71 2.12
C ALA A 85 2.52 -4.84 1.50
N PHE A 86 3.23 -5.60 2.34
CA PHE A 86 4.15 -6.65 1.96
C PHE A 86 3.66 -8.03 2.40
N ASP A 87 3.93 -9.04 1.58
CA ASP A 87 3.85 -10.45 1.99
C ASP A 87 5.09 -10.88 2.81
N ASP A 88 5.11 -12.15 3.21
CA ASP A 88 6.21 -12.78 3.93
C ASP A 88 7.54 -12.84 3.14
N LYS A 89 7.49 -12.68 1.82
CA LYS A 89 8.64 -12.63 0.90
C LYS A 89 9.12 -11.20 0.63
N GLY A 90 8.49 -10.19 1.24
CA GLY A 90 8.81 -8.78 1.04
C GLY A 90 8.36 -8.23 -0.30
N LYS A 91 7.41 -8.88 -0.99
CA LYS A 91 6.78 -8.38 -2.20
C LYS A 91 5.56 -7.53 -1.87
N CYS A 92 5.37 -6.46 -2.63
CA CYS A 92 4.21 -5.58 -2.48
C CYS A 92 2.95 -6.28 -2.99
N VAL A 93 1.99 -6.52 -2.11
CA VAL A 93 0.75 -7.26 -2.41
C VAL A 93 -0.49 -6.37 -2.46
N VAL A 94 -0.45 -5.21 -1.80
CA VAL A 94 -1.59 -4.26 -1.74
C VAL A 94 -1.09 -2.83 -1.56
N SER A 95 -1.64 -1.86 -2.30
CA SER A 95 -1.60 -0.43 -1.93
C SER A 95 -2.81 -0.13 -1.05
N HIS A 96 -2.65 -0.04 0.27
CA HIS A 96 -3.81 0.04 1.16
C HIS A 96 -4.53 1.41 1.03
N PHE A 97 -5.86 1.35 1.17
CA PHE A 97 -6.86 2.41 0.97
C PHE A 97 -6.46 3.80 1.50
N SER A 98 -6.77 4.81 0.67
CA SER A 98 -6.72 6.26 0.90
C SER A 98 -5.34 6.94 0.80
N PHE A 99 -5.15 7.59 -0.34
CA PHE A 99 -4.20 8.64 -0.72
C PHE A 99 -2.72 8.61 -0.25
N LEU A 100 -1.89 8.70 -1.29
CA LEU A 100 -0.55 9.30 -1.38
C LEU A 100 0.63 8.47 -0.86
N ASN A 101 1.29 7.78 -1.81
CA ASN A 101 2.74 7.65 -2.02
C ASN A 101 3.14 6.26 -2.56
N MET A 102 2.61 5.89 -3.74
CA MET A 102 3.34 4.92 -4.57
C MET A 102 4.47 5.65 -5.30
N LYS A 103 5.69 5.55 -4.77
CA LYS A 103 6.92 5.77 -5.55
C LYS A 103 7.18 4.51 -6.38
N MET A 104 6.73 4.50 -7.63
CA MET A 104 7.07 3.53 -8.69
C MET A 104 6.33 4.02 -9.95
N LEU A 105 6.93 4.37 -11.08
CA LEU A 105 8.11 3.88 -11.79
C LEU A 105 8.79 5.06 -12.53
N ARG A 106 10.12 4.98 -12.74
CA ARG A 106 10.75 5.57 -13.93
C ARG A 106 10.60 4.52 -15.03
N ILE A 107 9.80 4.83 -16.05
CA ILE A 107 9.91 4.19 -17.38
C ILE A 107 11.20 4.69 -18.04
#